data_AF-A0A947Q2C8-F1
#
_entry.id   AF-A0A947Q2C8-F1
#
_cell.length_a   1.000
_cell.length_b   1.000
_cell.length_c   1.000
_cell.angle_alpha   90.00
_cell.angle_beta   90.00
_cell.angle_gamma   90.00
#
_symmetry.space_group_name_H-M   'P 1'
#
loop_
_entity.id
_entity.type
_entity.pdbx_description
1 polymer ?
#
loop_
_entity_poly.entity_id
_entity_poly.type
_entity_poly.pdbx_seq_one_letter_code
_entity_poly.pdbx_strand_id
1 'polypeptide(L)'
;MPPAYWRGRRLQRGQRWQQAIDAYRAALPSPDDAEVQFRIGYACEKQGDLPAALAAYAEAVRDAAQAPPIRQYRLGFVADALREWEVAATAYRAAIAAGGTVPNWFYRLGRVLERLERWREAGDAYAQAIRRGGDRPAWRSRLFRTCCMTGDWGSVSAHYRRDEAVSADMAALLETPAPELTQDRVAAALAAGEKSGALPAEWWQSAYVRLFNLGRLHEAYAAKRLAVARARQQAELLAGSTRHRLDAAAACIDQADYGAALELLQPLTGGTDATAEEAREMAAGACLMQGDIAGAAALWRFTEADRLFRRLIEGKRVAIVGAANSGLEAGTEIDSADIVIRTNFLNPDTVAERATLTGSRTDISYYNFAFEEKNRARILAVLRENPLKAVVLHQAGYGQASAAYAGLLPVRSNYLFRGLYGFTAYAIPRILYDVLRFRPAEVRLYNSDFFLGKDIHYQGYLKPGDYPDHDPEFVFMMSYHDILRNFLFTRRLQDLGLCSGDAVCEAVLALSPEEFLDRMTVRVGALRPASA
;
A
#
# COMPACT_ATOMS: atom_id res chain seq x y z
N MET A 1 37.84 -27.53 -11.41
CA MET A 1 36.44 -27.68 -11.89
C MET A 1 36.39 -28.57 -13.12
N PRO A 2 35.58 -29.65 -13.13
CA PRO A 2 35.49 -30.62 -14.25
C PRO A 2 34.89 -30.03 -15.55
N PRO A 3 35.09 -30.65 -16.73
CA PRO A 3 34.50 -30.20 -18.00
C PRO A 3 32.96 -30.08 -17.98
N ALA A 4 32.29 -30.96 -17.23
CA ALA A 4 30.84 -30.94 -17.06
C ALA A 4 30.35 -29.65 -16.36
N TYR A 5 31.13 -29.08 -15.44
CA TYR A 5 30.81 -27.80 -14.80
C TYR A 5 30.74 -26.66 -15.81
N TRP A 6 31.74 -26.57 -16.70
CA TRP A 6 31.78 -25.53 -17.74
C TRP A 6 30.69 -25.72 -18.80
N ARG A 7 30.30 -26.97 -19.08
CA ARG A 7 29.10 -27.27 -19.89
C ARG A 7 27.83 -26.75 -19.21
N GLY A 8 27.65 -27.02 -17.92
CA GLY A 8 26.54 -26.50 -17.12
C GLY A 8 26.46 -24.97 -17.15
N ARG A 9 27.61 -24.28 -16.99
CA ARG A 9 27.69 -22.81 -17.08
C ARG A 9 27.25 -22.25 -18.43
N ARG A 10 27.61 -22.90 -19.53
CA ARG A 10 27.15 -22.50 -20.88
C ARG A 10 25.65 -22.71 -21.04
N LEU A 11 25.14 -23.86 -20.61
CA LEU A 11 23.70 -24.17 -20.66
C LEU A 11 22.87 -23.20 -19.81
N GLN A 12 23.37 -22.84 -18.62
CA GLN A 12 22.77 -21.85 -17.75
C GLN A 12 22.70 -20.47 -18.42
N ARG A 13 23.77 -20.02 -19.09
CA ARG A 13 23.77 -18.75 -19.85
C ARG A 13 22.77 -18.77 -21.01
N GLY A 14 22.58 -19.93 -21.63
CA GLY A 14 21.56 -20.16 -22.65
C GLY A 14 20.16 -20.44 -22.08
N GLN A 15 19.94 -20.31 -20.77
CA GLN A 15 18.67 -20.57 -20.08
C GLN A 15 18.10 -21.99 -20.28
N ARG A 16 18.96 -22.97 -20.62
CA ARG A 16 18.61 -24.39 -20.75
C ARG A 16 18.73 -25.06 -19.38
N TRP A 17 17.84 -24.69 -18.47
CA TRP A 17 17.98 -24.94 -17.03
C TRP A 17 18.08 -26.44 -16.68
N GLN A 18 17.21 -27.29 -17.23
CA GLN A 18 17.25 -28.73 -16.94
C GLN A 18 18.59 -29.35 -17.32
N GLN A 19 19.07 -29.04 -18.52
CA GLN A 19 20.33 -29.56 -19.02
C GLN A 19 21.53 -29.00 -18.23
N ALA A 20 21.41 -27.77 -17.72
CA ALA A 20 22.41 -27.20 -16.83
C ALA A 20 22.48 -27.97 -15.51
N ILE A 21 21.34 -28.32 -14.91
CA ILE A 21 21.27 -29.16 -13.70
C ILE A 21 21.92 -30.51 -13.94
N ASP A 22 21.57 -31.20 -15.03
CA ASP A 22 22.12 -32.51 -15.35
C ASP A 22 23.65 -32.44 -15.53
N ALA A 23 24.14 -31.40 -16.21
CA ALA A 23 25.58 -31.16 -16.39
C ALA A 23 26.29 -30.80 -15.08
N TYR A 24 25.64 -30.07 -14.17
CA TYR A 24 26.19 -29.77 -12.84
C TYR A 24 26.22 -31.01 -11.94
N ARG A 25 25.16 -31.82 -11.94
CA ARG A 25 25.12 -33.11 -11.21
C ARG A 25 26.22 -34.06 -11.71
N ALA A 26 26.44 -34.13 -13.02
CA ALA A 26 27.54 -34.89 -13.62
C ALA A 26 28.94 -34.31 -13.32
N ALA A 27 29.01 -33.04 -12.91
CA ALA A 27 30.26 -32.38 -12.50
C ALA A 27 30.56 -32.54 -11.00
N LEU A 28 29.61 -33.07 -10.22
CA LEU A 28 29.66 -33.18 -8.77
C LEU A 28 30.61 -34.35 -8.39
N PRO A 29 31.85 -34.10 -7.95
CA PRO A 29 32.78 -35.18 -7.61
C PRO A 29 32.43 -35.81 -6.26
N SER A 30 31.82 -35.00 -5.37
CA SER A 30 31.24 -35.34 -4.06
C SER A 30 30.02 -34.43 -3.84
N PRO A 31 28.97 -34.88 -3.13
CA PRO A 31 27.83 -34.04 -2.73
C PRO A 31 28.18 -32.68 -2.10
N ASP A 32 29.39 -32.53 -1.55
CA ASP A 32 29.81 -31.37 -0.77
C ASP A 32 30.45 -30.20 -1.58
N ASP A 33 30.48 -30.24 -2.92
CA ASP A 33 30.96 -29.08 -3.70
C ASP A 33 29.94 -27.92 -3.64
N ALA A 34 30.17 -27.01 -2.70
CA ALA A 34 29.29 -25.88 -2.42
C ALA A 34 29.06 -24.93 -3.62
N GLU A 35 30.03 -24.77 -4.54
CA GLU A 35 29.82 -23.95 -5.73
C GLU A 35 28.92 -24.66 -6.73
N VAL A 36 29.10 -25.97 -6.95
CA VAL A 36 28.25 -26.73 -7.85
C VAL A 36 26.83 -26.85 -7.30
N GLN A 37 26.67 -27.10 -6.00
CA GLN A 37 25.36 -27.11 -5.34
C GLN A 37 24.64 -25.77 -5.45
N PHE A 38 25.35 -24.66 -5.27
CA PHE A 38 24.77 -23.32 -5.48
C PHE A 38 24.27 -23.12 -6.92
N ARG A 39 25.00 -23.63 -7.92
CA ARG A 39 24.60 -23.54 -9.34
C ARG A 39 23.39 -24.43 -9.66
N ILE A 40 23.30 -25.61 -9.06
CA ILE A 40 22.12 -26.47 -9.14
C ILE A 40 20.91 -25.73 -8.56
N GLY A 41 21.04 -25.20 -7.33
CA GLY A 41 19.97 -24.43 -6.68
C GLY A 41 19.50 -23.24 -7.51
N TYR A 42 20.42 -22.50 -8.11
CA TYR A 42 20.08 -21.39 -9.01
C TYR A 42 19.33 -21.83 -10.27
N ALA A 43 19.70 -22.95 -10.87
CA ALA A 43 19.00 -23.48 -12.04
C ALA A 43 17.59 -23.98 -11.67
N CYS A 44 17.43 -24.67 -10.54
CA CYS A 44 16.12 -25.08 -10.01
C CYS A 44 15.23 -23.86 -9.71
N GLU A 45 15.77 -22.81 -9.07
CA GLU A 45 15.06 -21.55 -8.81
C GLU A 45 14.50 -20.95 -10.11
N LYS A 46 15.29 -20.98 -11.19
CA LYS A 46 14.89 -20.45 -12.50
C LYS A 46 13.86 -21.30 -13.24
N GLN A 47 13.74 -22.58 -12.92
CA GLN A 47 12.65 -23.44 -13.41
C GLN A 47 11.38 -23.32 -12.57
N GLY A 48 11.44 -22.70 -11.40
CA GLY A 48 10.33 -22.64 -10.45
C GLY A 48 10.22 -23.88 -9.55
N ASP A 49 11.18 -24.81 -9.61
CA ASP A 49 11.28 -25.92 -8.65
C ASP A 49 11.93 -25.43 -7.35
N LEU A 50 11.12 -24.72 -6.57
CA LEU A 50 11.55 -24.11 -5.31
C LEU A 50 11.99 -25.15 -4.26
N PRO A 51 11.31 -26.30 -4.08
CA PRO A 51 11.78 -27.34 -3.15
C PRO A 51 13.17 -27.88 -3.51
N ALA A 52 13.43 -28.18 -4.78
CA ALA A 52 14.76 -28.64 -5.20
C ALA A 52 15.82 -27.54 -5.06
N ALA A 53 15.44 -26.27 -5.31
CA ALA A 53 16.32 -25.14 -5.10
C ALA A 53 16.70 -24.97 -3.62
N LEU A 54 15.74 -25.13 -2.71
CA LEU A 54 15.95 -25.05 -1.27
C LEU A 54 16.97 -26.09 -0.81
N ALA A 55 16.78 -27.35 -1.19
CA ALA A 55 17.70 -28.44 -0.84
C ALA A 55 19.12 -28.17 -1.33
N ALA A 56 19.29 -27.81 -2.61
CA ALA A 56 20.60 -27.54 -3.18
C ALA A 56 21.28 -26.30 -2.56
N TYR A 57 20.52 -25.25 -2.23
CA TYR A 57 21.08 -24.10 -1.53
C TYR A 57 21.46 -24.40 -0.08
N ALA A 58 20.71 -25.27 0.63
CA ALA A 58 21.06 -25.70 1.97
C ALA A 58 22.39 -26.47 2.00
N GLU A 59 22.58 -27.38 1.04
CA GLU A 59 23.85 -28.08 0.84
C GLU A 59 25.00 -27.10 0.55
N ALA A 60 24.74 -26.09 -0.29
CA ALA A 60 25.74 -25.09 -0.66
C ALA A 60 26.23 -24.19 0.50
N VAL A 61 25.54 -24.21 1.64
CA VAL A 61 25.87 -23.40 2.82
C VAL A 61 26.19 -24.23 4.07
N ARG A 62 26.27 -25.57 3.95
CA ARG A 62 26.59 -26.49 5.04
C ARG A 62 27.88 -26.08 5.76
N ASP A 63 28.93 -25.76 5.00
CA ASP A 63 30.21 -25.24 5.51
C ASP A 63 30.26 -23.70 5.44
N ALA A 64 29.44 -23.05 6.26
CA ALA A 64 29.15 -21.62 6.17
C ALA A 64 30.34 -20.68 6.46
N ALA A 65 31.42 -21.17 7.09
CA ALA A 65 32.47 -20.33 7.67
C ALA A 65 33.21 -19.42 6.67
N GLN A 66 33.16 -19.71 5.36
CA GLN A 66 33.73 -18.86 4.30
C GLN A 66 32.86 -18.72 3.04
N ALA A 67 31.57 -19.06 3.12
CA ALA A 67 30.69 -18.97 1.96
C ALA A 67 30.37 -17.50 1.60
N PRO A 68 30.35 -17.12 0.30
CA PRO A 68 29.90 -15.80 -0.10
C PRO A 68 28.49 -15.49 0.44
N PRO A 69 28.23 -14.28 0.98
CA PRO A 69 26.94 -13.93 1.61
C PRO A 69 25.71 -14.18 0.73
N ILE A 70 25.89 -14.07 -0.60
CA ILE A 70 24.84 -14.31 -1.58
C ILE A 70 24.26 -15.72 -1.53
N ARG A 71 25.02 -16.74 -1.08
CA ARG A 71 24.53 -18.12 -0.98
C ARG A 71 23.46 -18.24 0.10
N GLN A 72 23.75 -17.70 1.29
CA GLN A 72 22.80 -17.62 2.40
C GLN A 72 21.58 -16.76 2.05
N TYR A 73 21.78 -15.64 1.34
CA TYR A 73 20.66 -14.82 0.87
C TYR A 73 19.73 -15.59 -0.08
N ARG A 74 20.28 -16.38 -1.01
CA ARG A 74 19.50 -17.18 -1.98
C ARG A 74 18.72 -18.30 -1.29
N LEU A 75 19.33 -18.96 -0.30
CA LEU A 75 18.62 -19.90 0.57
C LEU A 75 17.42 -19.22 1.22
N GLY A 76 17.64 -18.07 1.87
CA GLY A 76 16.57 -17.31 2.51
C GLY A 76 15.48 -16.83 1.55
N PHE A 77 15.84 -16.48 0.31
CA PHE A 77 14.90 -16.09 -0.73
C PHE A 77 13.96 -17.22 -1.15
N VAL A 78 14.49 -18.43 -1.33
CA VAL A 78 13.68 -19.60 -1.68
C VAL A 78 12.84 -20.06 -0.50
N ALA A 79 13.40 -20.07 0.72
CA ALA A 79 12.66 -20.40 1.94
C ALA A 79 11.48 -19.43 2.18
N ASP A 80 11.68 -18.11 1.96
CA ASP A 80 10.60 -17.10 2.04
C ASP A 80 9.48 -17.40 1.03
N ALA A 81 9.83 -17.77 -0.20
CA ALA A 81 8.85 -18.13 -1.24
C ALA A 81 8.06 -19.41 -0.91
N LEU A 82 8.71 -20.39 -0.24
CA LEU A 82 8.08 -21.61 0.28
C LEU A 82 7.34 -21.41 1.62
N ARG A 83 7.38 -20.18 2.17
CA ARG A 83 6.81 -19.81 3.48
C ARG A 83 7.47 -20.50 4.68
N GLU A 84 8.70 -20.98 4.52
CA GLU A 84 9.55 -21.46 5.62
C GLU A 84 10.23 -20.27 6.31
N TRP A 85 9.44 -19.49 7.04
CA TRP A 85 9.86 -18.17 7.52
C TRP A 85 11.00 -18.21 8.54
N GLU A 86 11.06 -19.18 9.46
CA GLU A 86 12.20 -19.28 10.39
C GLU A 86 13.52 -19.62 9.69
N VAL A 87 13.47 -20.52 8.69
CA VAL A 87 14.63 -20.85 7.85
C VAL A 87 15.08 -19.61 7.08
N ALA A 88 14.13 -18.88 6.49
CA ALA A 88 14.42 -17.65 5.76
C ALA A 88 15.06 -16.58 6.65
N ALA A 89 14.53 -16.35 7.86
CA ALA A 89 15.06 -15.39 8.81
C ALA A 89 16.50 -15.74 9.22
N THR A 90 16.75 -17.02 9.52
CA THR A 90 18.09 -17.53 9.87
C THR A 90 19.09 -17.33 8.72
N ALA A 91 18.71 -17.70 7.50
CA ALA A 91 19.57 -17.56 6.32
C ALA A 91 19.85 -16.09 5.99
N TYR A 92 18.87 -15.19 6.08
CA TYR A 92 19.11 -13.76 5.88
C TYR A 92 20.03 -13.16 6.96
N ARG A 93 19.87 -13.55 8.24
CA ARG A 93 20.80 -13.12 9.30
C ARG A 93 22.22 -13.60 9.02
N ALA A 94 22.39 -14.85 8.59
CA ALA A 94 23.69 -15.39 8.22
C ALA A 94 24.32 -14.63 7.04
N ALA A 95 23.52 -14.29 6.01
CA ALA A 95 24.00 -13.47 4.90
C ALA A 95 24.46 -12.07 5.34
N ILE A 96 23.73 -11.43 6.25
CA ILE A 96 24.10 -10.12 6.81
C ILE A 96 25.36 -10.22 7.67
N ALA A 97 25.45 -11.23 8.55
CA ALA A 97 26.59 -11.46 9.43
C ALA A 97 27.88 -11.75 8.64
N ALA A 98 27.77 -12.40 7.48
CA ALA A 98 28.88 -12.65 6.57
C ALA A 98 29.37 -11.40 5.78
N GLY A 99 28.86 -10.20 6.10
CA GLY A 99 29.25 -8.94 5.44
C GLY A 99 28.27 -8.47 4.36
N GLY A 100 27.06 -9.04 4.30
CA GLY A 100 26.01 -8.59 3.40
C GLY A 100 25.53 -7.17 3.70
N THR A 101 25.82 -6.22 2.82
CA THR A 101 25.42 -4.80 2.98
C THR A 101 24.26 -4.36 2.09
N VAL A 102 23.73 -5.25 1.24
CA VAL A 102 22.67 -4.91 0.29
C VAL A 102 21.38 -4.53 1.05
N PRO A 103 20.83 -3.31 0.89
CA PRO A 103 19.67 -2.83 1.64
C PRO A 103 18.46 -3.78 1.57
N ASN A 104 18.23 -4.36 0.38
CA ASN A 104 17.12 -5.27 0.16
C ASN A 104 17.20 -6.56 1.00
N TRP A 105 18.37 -6.96 1.48
CA TRP A 105 18.52 -8.15 2.32
C TRP A 105 17.94 -7.89 3.72
N PHE A 106 18.23 -6.72 4.29
CA PHE A 106 17.64 -6.25 5.53
C PHE A 106 16.12 -6.09 5.41
N TYR A 107 15.64 -5.53 4.29
CA TYR A 107 14.21 -5.42 4.03
C TYR A 107 13.52 -6.80 3.99
N ARG A 108 14.11 -7.80 3.33
CA ARG A 108 13.56 -9.16 3.29
C ARG A 108 13.59 -9.84 4.65
N LEU A 109 14.64 -9.64 5.44
CA LEU A 109 14.69 -10.08 6.82
C LEU A 109 13.52 -9.47 7.62
N GLY A 110 13.33 -8.15 7.55
CA GLY A 110 12.22 -7.47 8.20
C GLY A 110 10.85 -8.04 7.81
N ARG A 111 10.63 -8.32 6.52
CA ARG A 111 9.37 -8.91 6.04
C ARG A 111 9.10 -10.31 6.59
N VAL A 112 10.13 -11.14 6.69
CA VAL A 112 9.98 -12.48 7.23
C VAL A 112 9.76 -12.43 8.75
N LEU A 113 10.47 -11.55 9.46
CA LEU A 113 10.27 -11.33 10.89
C LEU A 113 8.88 -10.79 11.22
N GLU A 114 8.34 -9.92 10.36
CA GLU A 114 6.97 -9.43 10.45
C GLU A 114 5.95 -10.58 10.34
N ARG A 115 6.14 -11.53 9.40
CA ARG A 115 5.29 -12.72 9.29
C ARG A 115 5.40 -13.69 10.46
N LEU A 116 6.52 -13.63 11.18
CA LEU A 116 6.76 -14.35 12.43
C LEU A 116 6.31 -13.54 13.65
N GLU A 117 5.71 -12.35 13.46
CA GLU A 117 5.28 -11.44 14.53
C GLU A 117 6.41 -10.99 15.49
N ARG A 118 7.67 -11.05 15.02
CA ARG A 118 8.86 -10.59 15.73
C ARG A 118 9.07 -9.09 15.49
N TRP A 119 8.09 -8.29 15.95
CA TRP A 119 7.91 -6.89 15.58
C TRP A 119 9.13 -6.00 15.81
N ARG A 120 9.78 -6.11 16.97
CA ARG A 120 10.96 -5.29 17.30
C ARG A 120 12.13 -5.59 16.36
N GLU A 121 12.44 -6.85 16.14
CA GLU A 121 13.51 -7.26 15.23
C GLU A 121 13.19 -6.89 13.77
N ALA A 122 11.92 -6.96 13.37
CA ALA A 122 11.48 -6.50 12.06
C ALA A 122 11.74 -5.00 11.88
N GLY A 123 11.40 -4.19 12.89
CA GLY A 123 11.68 -2.75 12.91
C GLY A 123 13.16 -2.42 12.78
N ASP A 124 14.01 -3.13 13.53
CA ASP A 124 15.48 -2.99 13.41
C ASP A 124 15.98 -3.29 12.00
N ALA A 125 15.48 -4.38 11.40
CA ALA A 125 15.85 -4.77 10.04
C ALA A 125 15.39 -3.73 9.00
N TYR A 126 14.17 -3.20 9.12
CA TYR A 126 13.70 -2.14 8.22
C TYR A 126 14.49 -0.83 8.38
N ALA A 127 14.76 -0.41 9.61
CA ALA A 127 15.58 0.77 9.88
C ALA A 127 17.00 0.60 9.32
N GLN A 128 17.57 -0.61 9.41
CA GLN A 128 18.85 -0.95 8.80
C GLN A 128 18.83 -0.95 7.27
N ALA A 129 17.71 -1.36 6.65
CA ALA A 129 17.53 -1.30 5.21
C ALA A 129 17.54 0.16 4.72
N ILE A 130 16.80 1.03 5.41
CA ILE A 130 16.70 2.46 5.07
C ILE A 130 18.05 3.15 5.25
N ARG A 131 18.74 2.93 6.38
CA ARG A 131 20.08 3.48 6.66
C ARG A 131 21.13 3.18 5.61
N ARG A 132 20.98 2.10 4.84
CA ARG A 132 21.96 1.69 3.81
C ARG A 132 21.61 2.22 2.42
N GLY A 133 20.79 3.27 2.32
CA GLY A 133 20.33 3.85 1.06
C GLY A 133 19.06 3.19 0.52
N GLY A 134 18.33 2.48 1.38
CA GLY A 134 17.03 1.91 1.06
C GLY A 134 15.91 2.94 1.10
N ASP A 135 15.73 3.73 0.04
CA ASP A 135 14.71 4.77 0.02
C ASP A 135 13.49 4.36 -0.82
N ARG A 136 12.58 3.57 -0.23
CA ARG A 136 11.28 3.26 -0.83
C ARG A 136 10.16 3.55 0.17
N PRO A 137 9.07 4.23 -0.22
CA PRO A 137 7.93 4.50 0.67
C PRO A 137 7.37 3.24 1.35
N ALA A 138 7.34 2.12 0.62
CA ALA A 138 6.89 0.83 1.15
C ALA A 138 7.77 0.31 2.31
N TRP A 139 9.04 0.69 2.39
CA TRP A 139 9.95 0.26 3.46
C TRP A 139 9.71 1.09 4.72
N ARG A 140 9.50 2.39 4.56
CA ARG A 140 9.09 3.29 5.65
C ARG A 140 7.74 2.89 6.24
N SER A 141 6.74 2.62 5.40
CA SER A 141 5.41 2.14 5.84
C SER A 141 5.52 0.91 6.75
N ARG A 142 6.38 -0.06 6.39
CA ARG A 142 6.62 -1.25 7.20
C ARG A 142 7.35 -0.96 8.51
N LEU A 143 8.32 -0.05 8.51
CA LEU A 143 8.94 0.44 9.75
C LEU A 143 7.89 1.10 10.67
N PHE A 144 7.05 1.99 10.14
CA PHE A 144 6.00 2.63 10.92
C PHE A 144 5.01 1.63 11.50
N ARG A 145 4.62 0.61 10.73
CA ARG A 145 3.80 -0.50 11.24
C ARG A 145 4.48 -1.16 12.44
N THR A 146 5.75 -1.52 12.34
CA THR A 146 6.48 -2.12 13.47
C THR A 146 6.60 -1.19 14.68
N CYS A 147 6.75 0.12 14.48
CA CYS A 147 6.75 1.10 15.56
C CYS A 147 5.38 1.23 16.24
N CYS A 148 4.28 1.18 15.48
CA CYS A 148 2.93 1.14 16.04
C CYS A 148 2.70 -0.11 16.90
N MET A 149 3.19 -1.27 16.44
CA MET A 149 3.04 -2.54 17.15
C MET A 149 3.89 -2.64 18.42
N THR A 150 5.00 -1.90 18.50
CA THR A 150 5.98 -2.01 19.60
C THR A 150 6.04 -0.80 20.52
N GLY A 151 5.53 0.35 20.09
CA GLY A 151 5.75 1.65 20.71
C GLY A 151 7.18 2.19 20.53
N ASP A 152 8.09 1.46 19.89
CA ASP A 152 9.49 1.90 19.71
C ASP A 152 9.64 2.76 18.46
N TRP A 153 9.52 4.07 18.67
CA TRP A 153 9.76 5.11 17.68
C TRP A 153 11.19 5.68 17.75
N GLY A 154 11.98 5.27 18.75
CA GLY A 154 13.34 5.78 18.97
C GLY A 154 14.29 5.41 17.83
N SER A 155 14.13 4.21 17.27
CA SER A 155 14.87 3.75 16.10
C SER A 155 14.65 4.61 14.85
N VAL A 156 13.44 5.18 14.69
CA VAL A 156 13.13 6.13 13.61
C VAL A 156 13.80 7.46 13.87
N SER A 157 13.68 7.98 15.09
CA SER A 157 14.32 9.25 15.48
C SER A 157 15.84 9.22 15.31
N ALA A 158 16.48 8.15 15.78
CA ALA A 158 17.93 7.96 15.69
C ALA A 158 18.45 7.91 14.24
N HIS A 159 17.62 7.49 13.28
CA HIS A 159 17.98 7.50 11.87
C HIS A 159 18.22 8.92 11.36
N TYR A 160 17.34 9.87 11.70
CA TYR A 160 17.38 11.25 11.21
C TYR A 160 18.25 12.18 12.07
N ARG A 161 18.58 11.79 13.31
CA ARG A 161 19.49 12.56 14.19
C ARG A 161 20.93 12.65 13.69
N ARG A 162 21.38 11.73 12.85
CA ARG A 162 22.77 11.72 12.34
C ARG A 162 23.04 12.80 11.28
N ASP A 163 22.01 13.44 10.75
CA ASP A 163 22.12 14.48 9.72
C ASP A 163 22.01 15.92 10.32
N GLU A 164 22.36 16.07 11.60
CA GLU A 164 22.70 17.32 12.33
C GLU A 164 21.64 18.41 12.61
N ALA A 165 20.32 18.16 12.50
CA ALA A 165 19.35 19.23 12.81
C ALA A 165 18.08 18.88 13.61
N VAL A 166 18.13 17.84 14.45
CA VAL A 166 17.01 17.51 15.35
C VAL A 166 17.25 18.19 16.71
N SER A 167 16.42 19.19 17.06
CA SER A 167 16.40 19.71 18.43
C SER A 167 15.91 18.64 19.41
N ALA A 168 16.30 18.75 20.69
CA ALA A 168 15.82 17.84 21.73
C ALA A 168 14.28 17.80 21.81
N ASP A 169 13.63 18.95 21.61
CA ASP A 169 12.16 19.05 21.60
C ASP A 169 11.52 18.28 20.44
N MET A 170 12.10 18.37 19.24
CA MET A 170 11.59 17.59 18.10
C MET A 170 11.85 16.10 18.29
N ALA A 171 13.04 15.70 18.73
CA ALA A 171 13.35 14.29 19.01
C ALA A 171 12.40 13.69 20.06
N ALA A 172 12.03 14.47 21.09
CA ALA A 172 11.12 14.04 22.14
C ALA A 172 9.76 13.57 21.60
N LEU A 173 9.28 14.11 20.47
CA LEU A 173 8.02 13.68 19.85
C LEU A 173 8.04 12.21 19.43
N LEU A 174 9.19 11.70 18.99
CA LEU A 174 9.38 10.31 18.59
C LEU A 174 10.05 9.45 19.68
N GLU A 175 10.73 10.02 20.66
CA GLU A 175 11.51 9.23 21.64
C GLU A 175 10.83 9.06 22.99
N THR A 176 9.93 9.97 23.36
CA THR A 176 9.21 9.87 24.63
C THR A 176 8.22 8.71 24.59
N PRO A 177 8.09 7.87 25.63
CA PRO A 177 6.99 6.90 25.72
C PRO A 177 5.60 7.56 25.69
N ALA A 178 4.58 6.89 25.18
CA ALA A 178 3.23 7.46 25.06
C ALA A 178 2.66 8.05 26.38
N PRO A 179 2.79 7.40 27.55
CA PRO A 179 2.27 7.93 28.82
C PRO A 179 2.94 9.24 29.27
N GLU A 180 4.16 9.52 28.79
CA GLU A 180 4.97 10.66 29.18
C GLU A 180 4.95 11.80 28.12
N LEU A 181 4.28 11.57 26.98
CA LEU A 181 4.18 12.53 25.89
C LEU A 181 3.00 13.50 26.13
N THR A 182 3.25 14.52 26.93
CA THR A 182 2.25 15.54 27.30
C THR A 182 1.81 16.43 26.12
N GLN A 183 0.73 17.19 26.32
CA GLN A 183 0.28 18.18 25.35
C GLN A 183 1.36 19.22 25.04
N ASP A 184 1.97 19.78 26.09
CA ASP A 184 3.00 20.82 25.99
C ASP A 184 4.23 20.36 25.23
N ARG A 185 4.67 19.11 25.43
CA ARG A 185 5.83 18.56 24.71
C ARG A 185 5.56 18.45 23.20
N VAL A 186 4.35 18.05 22.81
CA VAL A 186 3.97 17.99 21.40
C VAL A 186 3.83 19.38 20.81
N ALA A 187 3.20 20.31 21.53
CA ALA A 187 3.09 21.70 21.09
C ALA A 187 4.48 22.33 20.88
N ALA A 188 5.42 22.11 21.82
CA ALA A 188 6.79 22.57 21.71
C ALA A 188 7.52 21.95 20.50
N ALA A 189 7.37 20.64 20.27
CA ALA A 189 7.97 19.96 19.12
C ALA A 189 7.45 20.49 17.78
N LEU A 190 6.13 20.69 17.65
CA LEU A 190 5.50 21.24 16.45
C LEU A 190 5.97 22.68 16.19
N ALA A 191 5.97 23.53 17.23
CA ALA A 191 6.44 24.92 17.13
C ALA A 191 7.94 25.02 16.79
N ALA A 192 8.78 24.12 17.31
CA ALA A 192 10.19 24.02 16.92
C ALA A 192 10.34 23.59 15.45
N GLY A 193 9.46 22.72 14.97
CA GLY A 193 9.39 22.31 13.57
C GLY A 193 9.10 23.43 12.60
N GLU A 194 8.10 24.26 12.93
CA GLU A 194 7.74 25.45 12.15
C GLU A 194 8.91 26.45 12.01
N LYS A 195 9.76 26.54 13.03
CA LYS A 195 10.91 27.47 13.06
C LYS A 195 12.16 26.93 12.38
N SER A 196 12.47 25.63 12.55
CA SER A 196 13.78 25.10 12.19
C SER A 196 13.90 24.77 10.70
N GLY A 197 12.80 24.42 10.02
CA GLY A 197 12.81 23.95 8.62
C GLY A 197 13.77 22.78 8.35
N ALA A 198 14.34 22.17 9.40
CA ALA A 198 15.59 21.43 9.27
C ALA A 198 15.35 19.94 9.07
N LEU A 199 14.30 19.41 9.70
CA LEU A 199 13.94 18.00 9.58
C LEU A 199 13.36 17.69 8.21
N PRO A 200 13.70 16.53 7.62
CA PRO A 200 13.16 16.12 6.33
C PRO A 200 11.67 15.75 6.46
N ALA A 201 10.93 15.80 5.35
CA ALA A 201 9.50 15.58 5.36
C ALA A 201 9.11 14.14 5.78
N GLU A 202 9.99 13.16 5.58
CA GLU A 202 9.83 11.78 6.07
C GLU A 202 9.86 11.68 7.59
N TRP A 203 10.58 12.57 8.27
CA TRP A 203 10.58 12.63 9.72
C TRP A 203 9.21 13.10 10.22
N TRP A 204 8.67 14.18 9.62
CA TRP A 204 7.34 14.68 9.94
C TRP A 204 6.23 13.70 9.58
N GLN A 205 6.43 12.88 8.54
CA GLN A 205 5.54 11.76 8.24
C GLN A 205 5.52 10.74 9.40
N SER A 206 6.69 10.45 9.98
CA SER A 206 6.80 9.55 11.14
C SER A 206 6.04 10.12 12.34
N ALA A 207 6.19 11.42 12.59
CA ALA A 207 5.46 12.14 13.64
C ALA A 207 3.94 12.12 13.42
N TYR A 208 3.48 12.33 12.17
CA TYR A 208 2.07 12.19 11.79
C TYR A 208 1.52 10.82 12.16
N VAL A 209 2.17 9.74 11.70
CA VAL A 209 1.68 8.36 11.96
C VAL A 209 1.64 8.11 13.46
N ARG A 210 2.69 8.49 14.20
CA ARG A 210 2.72 8.32 15.65
C ARG A 210 1.58 9.04 16.36
N LEU A 211 1.41 10.34 16.12
CA LEU A 211 0.36 11.15 16.76
C LEU A 211 -1.03 10.64 16.41
N PHE A 212 -1.24 10.21 15.16
CA PHE A 212 -2.50 9.61 14.73
C PHE A 212 -2.81 8.34 15.54
N ASN A 213 -1.83 7.45 15.71
CA ASN A 213 -1.99 6.21 16.47
C ASN A 213 -2.17 6.45 17.98
N LEU A 214 -1.75 7.61 18.49
CA LEU A 214 -2.03 8.08 19.85
C LEU A 214 -3.42 8.75 19.98
N GLY A 215 -4.22 8.80 18.90
CA GLY A 215 -5.52 9.47 18.89
C GLY A 215 -5.43 11.00 18.90
N ARG A 216 -4.26 11.58 18.63
CA ARG A 216 -4.01 13.03 18.63
C ARG A 216 -4.09 13.59 17.21
N LEU A 217 -5.29 13.53 16.62
CA LEU A 217 -5.46 13.73 15.17
C LEU A 217 -5.17 15.16 14.73
N HIS A 218 -5.56 16.17 15.52
CA HIS A 218 -5.25 17.57 15.19
C HIS A 218 -3.75 17.81 15.11
N GLU A 219 -2.98 17.30 16.09
CA GLU A 219 -1.53 17.39 16.10
C GLU A 219 -0.88 16.52 15.03
N ALA A 220 -1.46 15.35 14.73
CA ALA A 220 -1.02 14.53 13.62
C ALA A 220 -1.12 15.33 12.32
N TYR A 221 -2.26 15.96 12.04
CA TYR A 221 -2.43 16.77 10.84
C TYR A 221 -1.60 18.06 10.86
N ALA A 222 -1.22 18.59 12.03
CA ALA A 222 -0.20 19.63 12.14
C ALA A 222 1.18 19.12 11.70
N ALA A 223 1.62 17.95 12.18
CA ALA A 223 2.84 17.30 11.72
C ALA A 223 2.80 17.00 10.21
N LYS A 224 1.64 16.60 9.68
CA LYS A 224 1.46 16.41 8.23
C LYS A 224 1.67 17.71 7.45
N ARG A 225 1.16 18.85 7.93
CA ARG A 225 1.40 20.15 7.29
C ARG A 225 2.90 20.49 7.23
N LEU A 226 3.65 20.17 8.28
CA LEU A 226 5.10 20.33 8.29
C LEU A 226 5.79 19.42 7.28
N ALA A 227 5.35 18.16 7.14
CA ALA A 227 5.84 17.25 6.11
C ALA A 227 5.59 17.82 4.69
N VAL A 228 4.39 18.33 4.43
CA VAL A 228 4.02 18.94 3.15
C VAL A 228 4.88 20.16 2.83
N ALA A 229 5.03 21.07 3.79
CA ALA A 229 5.85 22.27 3.61
C ALA A 229 7.32 21.92 3.32
N ARG A 230 7.85 20.94 4.04
CA ARG A 230 9.23 20.50 3.87
C ARG A 230 9.48 19.77 2.54
N ALA A 231 8.53 18.96 2.06
CA ALA A 231 8.65 18.28 0.77
C ALA A 231 8.81 19.27 -0.39
N ARG A 232 8.09 20.41 -0.35
CA ARG A 232 8.25 21.51 -1.32
C ARG A 232 9.65 22.10 -1.27
N GLN A 233 10.12 22.46 -0.08
CA GLN A 233 11.47 23.04 0.11
C GLN A 233 12.58 22.07 -0.33
N GLN A 234 12.46 20.77 -0.01
CA GLN A 234 13.45 19.76 -0.42
C GLN A 234 13.53 19.62 -1.94
N ALA A 235 12.42 19.76 -2.67
CA ALA A 235 12.42 19.71 -4.13
C ALA A 235 13.14 20.92 -4.77
N GLU A 236 13.08 22.09 -4.14
CA GLU A 236 13.85 23.26 -4.56
C GLU A 236 15.36 23.06 -4.32
N LEU A 237 15.72 22.56 -3.13
CA LEU A 237 17.13 22.29 -2.76
C LEU A 237 17.75 21.18 -3.61
N LEU A 238 16.97 20.19 -3.99
CA LEU A 238 17.39 19.03 -4.78
C LEU A 238 16.88 19.13 -6.22
N ALA A 239 17.00 20.33 -6.81
CA ALA A 239 16.66 20.63 -8.19
C ALA A 239 17.40 19.68 -9.15
N GLY A 240 16.68 18.67 -9.64
CA GLY A 240 17.24 17.60 -10.49
C GLY A 240 16.81 16.21 -10.07
N SER A 241 16.40 16.03 -8.80
CA SER A 241 15.81 14.79 -8.35
C SER A 241 14.35 14.68 -8.81
N THR A 242 14.06 13.79 -9.75
CA THR A 242 12.68 13.44 -10.15
C THR A 242 11.82 13.00 -8.97
N ARG A 243 12.39 12.28 -8.00
CA ARG A 243 11.66 11.81 -6.82
C ARG A 243 11.12 12.97 -5.97
N HIS A 244 12.00 13.87 -5.54
CA HIS A 244 11.62 15.07 -4.78
C HIS A 244 10.65 15.97 -5.54
N ARG A 245 10.78 16.11 -6.87
CA ARG A 245 9.79 16.82 -7.70
C ARG A 245 8.39 16.20 -7.62
N LEU A 246 8.27 14.87 -7.70
CA LEU A 246 6.99 14.18 -7.52
C LEU A 246 6.44 14.36 -6.10
N ASP A 247 7.31 14.32 -5.08
CA ASP A 247 6.88 14.56 -3.69
C ASP A 247 6.39 16.02 -3.49
N ALA A 248 7.04 17.01 -4.09
CA ALA A 248 6.55 18.39 -4.10
C ALA A 248 5.22 18.56 -4.85
N ALA A 249 5.04 17.91 -6.00
CA ALA A 249 3.75 17.92 -6.70
C ALA A 249 2.63 17.31 -5.84
N ALA A 250 2.92 16.20 -5.15
CA ALA A 250 1.98 15.59 -4.21
C ALA A 250 1.69 16.51 -3.01
N ALA A 251 2.68 17.26 -2.54
CA ALA A 251 2.50 18.27 -1.50
C ALA A 251 1.59 19.43 -1.96
N CYS A 252 1.76 19.91 -3.20
CA CYS A 252 0.87 20.91 -3.81
C CYS A 252 -0.58 20.40 -3.91
N ILE A 253 -0.78 19.16 -4.37
CA ILE A 253 -2.09 18.50 -4.38
C ILE A 253 -2.72 18.47 -2.98
N ASP A 254 -1.94 18.12 -1.95
CA ASP A 254 -2.43 18.06 -0.57
C ASP A 254 -2.83 19.44 -0.01
N GLN A 255 -2.28 20.52 -0.57
CA GLN A 255 -2.66 21.90 -0.25
C GLN A 255 -3.77 22.45 -1.16
N ALA A 256 -4.34 21.61 -2.04
CA ALA A 256 -5.27 22.02 -3.11
C ALA A 256 -4.69 23.05 -4.10
N ASP A 257 -3.36 23.16 -4.18
CA ASP A 257 -2.63 23.98 -5.14
C ASP A 257 -2.36 23.14 -6.42
N TYR A 258 -3.44 22.83 -7.12
CA TYR A 258 -3.38 21.95 -8.29
C TYR A 258 -2.61 22.57 -9.47
N GLY A 259 -2.57 23.91 -9.57
CA GLY A 259 -1.82 24.62 -10.59
C GLY A 259 -0.32 24.40 -10.44
N ALA A 260 0.23 24.66 -9.25
CA ALA A 260 1.64 24.39 -8.98
C ALA A 260 1.98 22.90 -9.13
N ALA A 261 1.06 22.01 -8.74
CA ALA A 261 1.25 20.57 -8.97
C ALA A 261 1.41 20.23 -10.46
N LEU A 262 0.56 20.79 -11.33
CA LEU A 262 0.63 20.57 -12.78
C LEU A 262 1.94 21.10 -13.38
N GLU A 263 2.40 22.28 -12.95
CA GLU A 263 3.68 22.85 -13.39
C GLU A 263 4.86 21.94 -13.03
N LEU A 264 4.87 21.39 -11.82
CA LEU A 264 5.90 20.45 -11.37
C LEU A 264 5.87 19.13 -12.16
N LEU A 265 4.68 18.65 -12.53
CA LEU A 265 4.47 17.36 -13.20
C LEU A 265 4.69 17.41 -14.70
N GLN A 266 4.38 18.54 -15.36
CA GLN A 266 4.37 18.68 -16.82
C GLN A 266 5.64 18.13 -17.50
N PRO A 267 6.87 18.42 -17.02
CA PRO A 267 8.09 17.90 -17.64
C PRO A 267 8.26 16.38 -17.56
N LEU A 268 7.54 15.71 -16.66
CA LEU A 268 7.66 14.26 -16.43
C LEU A 268 6.64 13.45 -17.24
N THR A 269 5.61 14.07 -17.80
CA THR A 269 4.46 13.35 -18.38
C THR A 269 4.71 12.71 -19.76
N GLY A 270 5.75 13.14 -20.48
CA GLY A 270 5.98 12.77 -21.88
C GLY A 270 6.51 11.35 -22.14
N GLY A 271 7.02 10.66 -21.12
CA GLY A 271 7.63 9.34 -21.25
C GLY A 271 6.65 8.15 -21.19
N THR A 272 7.19 6.95 -21.44
CA THR A 272 6.49 5.67 -21.31
C THR A 272 6.97 4.82 -20.13
N ASP A 273 7.91 5.33 -19.33
CA ASP A 273 8.38 4.64 -18.13
C ASP A 273 7.39 4.82 -16.96
N ALA A 274 7.63 4.08 -15.87
CA ALA A 274 6.78 4.10 -14.69
C ALA A 274 6.69 5.49 -14.04
N THR A 275 7.74 6.30 -14.14
CA THR A 275 7.78 7.65 -13.58
C THR A 275 6.88 8.60 -14.38
N ALA A 276 6.90 8.50 -15.70
CA ALA A 276 6.03 9.27 -16.56
C ALA A 276 4.56 8.83 -16.45
N GLU A 277 4.30 7.53 -16.27
CA GLU A 277 2.97 7.02 -15.97
C GLU A 277 2.43 7.59 -14.64
N GLU A 278 3.25 7.53 -13.59
CA GLU A 278 2.92 8.10 -12.28
C GLU A 278 2.65 9.61 -12.37
N ALA A 279 3.51 10.35 -13.06
CA ALA A 279 3.33 11.79 -13.26
C ALA A 279 2.06 12.13 -14.05
N ARG A 280 1.72 11.33 -15.07
CA ARG A 280 0.47 11.50 -15.85
C ARG A 280 -0.77 11.27 -15.00
N GLU A 281 -0.79 10.22 -14.18
CA GLU A 281 -1.93 9.96 -13.29
C GLU A 281 -2.05 11.05 -12.21
N MET A 282 -0.92 11.55 -11.68
CA MET A 282 -0.95 12.70 -10.77
C MET A 282 -1.46 13.98 -11.45
N ALA A 283 -1.05 14.23 -12.70
CA ALA A 283 -1.53 15.40 -13.43
C ALA A 283 -3.02 15.29 -13.77
N ALA A 284 -3.48 14.09 -14.15
CA ALA A 284 -4.90 13.86 -14.45
C ALA A 284 -5.79 14.05 -13.22
N GLY A 285 -5.33 13.57 -12.06
CA GLY A 285 -5.99 13.85 -10.78
C GLY A 285 -6.03 15.35 -10.46
N ALA A 286 -4.93 16.08 -10.64
CA ALA A 286 -4.91 17.52 -10.42
C ALA A 286 -5.90 18.27 -11.35
N CYS A 287 -5.94 17.95 -12.64
CA CYS A 287 -6.93 18.48 -13.58
C CYS A 287 -8.37 18.19 -13.12
N LEU A 288 -8.66 16.94 -12.73
CA LEU A 288 -9.97 16.53 -12.23
C LEU A 288 -10.40 17.38 -11.03
N MET A 289 -9.49 17.60 -10.08
CA MET A 289 -9.78 18.37 -8.85
C MET A 289 -9.92 19.89 -9.09
N GLN A 290 -9.40 20.40 -10.21
CA GLN A 290 -9.68 21.75 -10.72
C GLN A 290 -11.03 21.85 -11.45
N GLY A 291 -11.68 20.73 -11.76
CA GLY A 291 -12.86 20.69 -12.63
C GLY A 291 -12.51 20.64 -14.13
N ASP A 292 -11.23 20.52 -14.49
CA ASP A 292 -10.78 20.37 -15.87
C ASP A 292 -10.86 18.89 -16.32
N ILE A 293 -12.09 18.47 -16.64
CA ILE A 293 -12.37 17.09 -17.09
C ILE A 293 -11.71 16.80 -18.45
N ALA A 294 -11.60 17.81 -19.31
CA ALA A 294 -11.00 17.66 -20.63
C ALA A 294 -9.49 17.42 -20.52
N GLY A 295 -8.79 18.20 -19.70
CA GLY A 295 -7.37 18.02 -19.40
C GLY A 295 -7.09 16.67 -18.75
N ALA A 296 -7.90 16.27 -17.76
CA ALA A 296 -7.79 14.94 -17.15
C ALA A 296 -7.92 13.81 -18.20
N ALA A 297 -8.91 13.92 -19.09
CA ALA A 297 -9.14 12.94 -20.14
C ALA A 297 -8.02 12.86 -21.19
N ALA A 298 -7.30 13.97 -21.45
CA ALA A 298 -6.15 13.99 -22.37
C ALA A 298 -4.94 13.22 -21.80
N LEU A 299 -4.82 13.17 -20.48
CA LEU A 299 -3.70 12.54 -19.75
C LEU A 299 -3.93 11.06 -19.49
N TRP A 300 -5.18 10.64 -19.25
CA TRP A 300 -5.49 9.23 -19.00
C TRP A 300 -5.08 8.33 -20.18
N ARG A 301 -4.58 7.14 -19.81
CA ARG A 301 -4.27 6.06 -20.75
C ARG A 301 -5.09 4.84 -20.38
N PHE A 302 -5.58 4.15 -21.42
CA PHE A 302 -6.52 3.05 -21.28
C PHE A 302 -5.96 1.79 -21.96
N THR A 303 -5.93 0.70 -21.20
CA THR A 303 -5.63 -0.65 -21.71
C THR A 303 -6.82 -1.21 -22.49
N GLU A 304 -6.67 -2.41 -23.05
CA GLU A 304 -7.81 -3.11 -23.67
C GLU A 304 -8.91 -3.43 -22.64
N ALA A 305 -8.53 -3.88 -21.44
CA ALA A 305 -9.48 -4.17 -20.36
C ALA A 305 -10.22 -2.89 -19.90
N ASP A 306 -9.58 -1.72 -19.94
CA ASP A 306 -10.25 -0.44 -19.72
C ASP A 306 -11.33 -0.15 -20.76
N ARG A 307 -11.09 -0.48 -22.04
CA ARG A 307 -12.10 -0.24 -23.10
C ARG A 307 -13.33 -1.13 -22.92
N LEU A 308 -13.15 -2.36 -22.43
CA LEU A 308 -14.27 -3.23 -22.06
C LEU A 308 -15.06 -2.62 -20.90
N PHE A 309 -14.35 -2.16 -19.86
CA PHE A 309 -14.95 -1.55 -18.68
C PHE A 309 -15.68 -0.24 -19.00
N ARG A 310 -15.13 0.59 -19.91
CA ARG A 310 -15.77 1.81 -20.39
C ARG A 310 -17.18 1.56 -20.93
N ARG A 311 -17.40 0.46 -21.65
CA ARG A 311 -18.75 0.11 -22.16
C ARG A 311 -19.77 -0.16 -21.06
N LEU A 312 -19.31 -0.54 -19.87
CA LEU A 312 -20.18 -0.73 -18.71
C LEU A 312 -20.53 0.60 -18.02
N ILE A 313 -19.66 1.60 -18.08
CA ILE A 313 -19.77 2.83 -17.26
C ILE A 313 -20.21 4.05 -18.07
N GLU A 314 -19.79 4.19 -19.32
CA GLU A 314 -20.01 5.39 -20.12
C GLU A 314 -21.50 5.71 -20.28
N GLY A 315 -21.90 6.91 -19.88
CA GLY A 315 -23.28 7.38 -19.92
C GLY A 315 -24.24 6.64 -18.96
N LYS A 316 -23.74 5.91 -17.97
CA LYS A 316 -24.56 5.15 -17.00
C LYS A 316 -24.71 5.90 -15.68
N ARG A 317 -25.84 5.69 -15.00
CA ARG A 317 -26.02 6.04 -13.59
C ARG A 317 -25.41 4.93 -12.72
N VAL A 318 -24.40 5.29 -11.94
CA VAL A 318 -23.60 4.35 -11.16
C VAL A 318 -23.86 4.54 -9.67
N ALA A 319 -24.36 3.49 -9.02
CA ALA A 319 -24.46 3.43 -7.56
C ALA A 319 -23.20 2.77 -6.99
N ILE A 320 -22.48 3.46 -6.09
CA ILE A 320 -21.36 2.89 -5.34
C ILE A 320 -21.83 2.66 -3.91
N VAL A 321 -21.91 1.40 -3.50
CA VAL A 321 -22.42 1.01 -2.18
C VAL A 321 -21.25 0.68 -1.27
N GLY A 322 -21.08 1.51 -0.24
CA GLY A 322 -20.12 1.33 0.82
C GLY A 322 -20.56 0.29 1.85
N ALA A 323 -19.67 0.06 2.81
CA ALA A 323 -19.84 -0.95 3.84
C ALA A 323 -20.42 -0.39 5.15
N ALA A 324 -20.68 0.92 5.23
CA ALA A 324 -21.21 1.52 6.44
C ALA A 324 -22.67 1.07 6.69
N ASN A 325 -23.09 1.13 7.95
CA ASN A 325 -24.48 0.94 8.31
C ASN A 325 -25.15 2.31 8.47
N SER A 326 -25.67 2.87 7.38
CA SER A 326 -26.35 4.18 7.39
C SER A 326 -27.71 4.13 8.08
N GLY A 327 -28.34 2.94 8.15
CA GLY A 327 -29.72 2.76 8.61
C GLY A 327 -30.76 3.25 7.61
N LEU A 328 -30.36 3.77 6.44
CA LEU A 328 -31.28 4.23 5.40
C LEU A 328 -31.77 3.07 4.54
N GLU A 329 -33.08 3.05 4.26
CA GLU A 329 -33.70 2.11 3.31
C GLU A 329 -33.49 2.58 1.86
N ALA A 330 -32.25 2.53 1.39
CA ALA A 330 -31.87 2.99 0.05
C ALA A 330 -31.96 1.89 -1.04
N GLY A 331 -32.42 0.68 -0.70
CA GLY A 331 -32.31 -0.51 -1.55
C GLY A 331 -32.95 -0.38 -2.93
N THR A 332 -34.20 0.13 -2.97
CA THR A 332 -34.92 0.35 -4.23
C THR A 332 -34.22 1.38 -5.12
N GLU A 333 -33.68 2.45 -4.52
CA GLU A 333 -32.94 3.48 -5.25
C GLU A 333 -31.63 2.92 -5.83
N ILE A 334 -30.87 2.17 -5.02
CA ILE A 334 -29.63 1.49 -5.43
C ILE A 334 -29.89 0.56 -6.61
N ASP A 335 -30.91 -0.30 -6.53
CA ASP A 335 -31.22 -1.27 -7.59
C ASP A 335 -31.78 -0.61 -8.86
N SER A 336 -32.26 0.64 -8.78
CA SER A 336 -32.71 1.43 -9.94
C SER A 336 -31.58 2.00 -10.81
N ALA A 337 -30.34 1.97 -10.32
CA ALA A 337 -29.16 2.41 -11.08
C ALA A 337 -28.90 1.51 -12.30
N ASP A 338 -28.09 1.96 -13.26
CA ASP A 338 -27.69 1.11 -14.40
C ASP A 338 -26.59 0.11 -14.01
N ILE A 339 -25.73 0.51 -13.07
CA ILE A 339 -24.61 -0.27 -12.54
C ILE A 339 -24.53 -0.10 -11.02
N VAL A 340 -24.44 -1.20 -10.28
CA VAL A 340 -24.19 -1.22 -8.84
C VAL A 340 -22.80 -1.77 -8.53
N ILE A 341 -21.98 -0.96 -7.87
CA ILE A 341 -20.59 -1.28 -7.50
C ILE A 341 -20.51 -1.52 -5.99
N ARG A 342 -19.90 -2.64 -5.58
CA ARG A 342 -19.57 -2.94 -4.17
C ARG A 342 -18.09 -3.25 -3.97
N THR A 343 -17.58 -2.93 -2.79
CA THR A 343 -16.23 -3.35 -2.37
C THR A 343 -16.28 -4.76 -1.80
N ASN A 344 -15.25 -5.56 -2.10
CA ASN A 344 -14.98 -6.86 -1.46
C ASN A 344 -16.19 -7.82 -1.45
N PHE A 345 -16.92 -7.93 -2.56
CA PHE A 345 -18.10 -8.78 -2.64
C PHE A 345 -17.75 -10.25 -2.38
N LEU A 346 -18.21 -10.79 -1.25
CA LEU A 346 -17.91 -12.16 -0.82
C LEU A 346 -19.13 -12.88 -0.22
N ASN A 347 -20.14 -12.15 0.22
CA ASN A 347 -21.27 -12.69 0.98
C ASN A 347 -22.60 -12.31 0.28
N PRO A 348 -23.01 -12.99 -0.82
CA PRO A 348 -24.24 -12.69 -1.55
C PRO A 348 -25.50 -12.80 -0.69
N ASP A 349 -25.56 -13.80 0.20
CA ASP A 349 -26.70 -14.00 1.10
C ASP A 349 -26.93 -12.79 2.00
N THR A 350 -25.86 -12.21 2.55
CA THR A 350 -25.95 -11.01 3.39
C THR A 350 -26.41 -9.79 2.58
N VAL A 351 -26.06 -9.70 1.30
CA VAL A 351 -26.59 -8.64 0.42
C VAL A 351 -28.10 -8.85 0.20
N ALA A 352 -28.54 -10.08 -0.01
CA ALA A 352 -29.97 -10.41 -0.18
C ALA A 352 -30.77 -10.15 1.11
N GLU A 353 -30.27 -10.57 2.27
CA GLU A 353 -30.90 -10.34 3.58
C GLU A 353 -31.05 -8.85 3.90
N ARG A 354 -30.17 -8.00 3.36
CA ARG A 354 -30.15 -6.54 3.56
C ARG A 354 -30.59 -5.77 2.31
N ALA A 355 -31.36 -6.40 1.43
CA ALA A 355 -31.76 -5.80 0.15
C ALA A 355 -32.46 -4.45 0.33
N THR A 356 -33.28 -4.28 1.37
CA THR A 356 -33.98 -3.01 1.65
C THR A 356 -33.04 -1.86 1.98
N LEU A 357 -31.89 -2.13 2.61
CA LEU A 357 -30.91 -1.13 3.05
C LEU A 357 -29.79 -0.91 2.04
N THR A 358 -29.39 -1.97 1.34
CA THR A 358 -28.14 -1.99 0.57
C THR A 358 -28.35 -2.29 -0.91
N GLY A 359 -29.58 -2.56 -1.34
CA GLY A 359 -29.90 -3.10 -2.66
C GLY A 359 -29.55 -4.58 -2.76
N SER A 360 -30.24 -5.29 -3.65
CA SER A 360 -30.08 -6.74 -3.85
C SER A 360 -29.05 -7.10 -4.93
N ARG A 361 -28.74 -6.17 -5.85
CA ARG A 361 -27.93 -6.48 -7.04
C ARG A 361 -26.51 -5.97 -6.90
N THR A 362 -25.50 -6.77 -7.26
CA THR A 362 -24.11 -6.33 -7.50
C THR A 362 -23.74 -6.58 -8.96
N ASP A 363 -23.25 -5.56 -9.67
CA ASP A 363 -22.79 -5.68 -11.06
C ASP A 363 -21.27 -5.76 -11.16
N ILE A 364 -20.56 -4.99 -10.34
CA ILE A 364 -19.10 -4.88 -10.36
C ILE A 364 -18.59 -4.93 -8.93
N SER A 365 -17.49 -5.66 -8.70
CA SER A 365 -16.80 -5.58 -7.41
C SER A 365 -15.35 -5.13 -7.51
N TYR A 366 -14.97 -4.26 -6.57
CA TYR A 366 -13.60 -3.82 -6.36
C TYR A 366 -13.00 -4.58 -5.18
N TYR A 367 -11.90 -5.30 -5.41
CA TYR A 367 -11.19 -6.02 -4.36
C TYR A 367 -9.88 -5.32 -4.01
N ASN A 368 -9.68 -5.05 -2.71
CA ASN A 368 -8.38 -4.59 -2.22
C ASN A 368 -7.36 -5.75 -2.22
N PHE A 369 -6.07 -5.41 -2.23
CA PHE A 369 -5.01 -6.41 -2.41
C PHE A 369 -4.98 -7.48 -1.32
N ALA A 370 -4.95 -7.06 -0.05
CA ALA A 370 -4.83 -7.99 1.08
C ALA A 370 -6.06 -8.90 1.22
N PHE A 371 -7.25 -8.36 1.00
CA PHE A 371 -8.50 -9.10 1.06
C PHE A 371 -8.59 -10.15 -0.06
N GLU A 372 -8.24 -9.75 -1.30
CA GLU A 372 -8.21 -10.67 -2.43
C GLU A 372 -7.21 -11.79 -2.23
N GLU A 373 -5.98 -11.47 -1.83
CA GLU A 373 -4.92 -12.45 -1.62
C GLU A 373 -5.33 -13.52 -0.61
N LYS A 374 -6.02 -13.11 0.46
CA LYS A 374 -6.49 -14.01 1.52
C LYS A 374 -7.72 -14.83 1.11
N ASN A 375 -8.64 -14.23 0.35
CA ASN A 375 -9.97 -14.82 0.08
C ASN A 375 -10.15 -15.32 -1.36
N ARG A 376 -9.12 -15.31 -2.20
CA ARG A 376 -9.20 -15.63 -3.65
C ARG A 376 -10.02 -16.88 -3.96
N ALA A 377 -9.74 -18.00 -3.28
CA ALA A 377 -10.46 -19.24 -3.54
C ALA A 377 -11.97 -19.12 -3.29
N ARG A 378 -12.36 -18.43 -2.21
CA ARG A 378 -13.76 -18.16 -1.86
C ARG A 378 -14.40 -17.17 -2.82
N ILE A 379 -13.69 -16.09 -3.17
CA ILE A 379 -14.14 -15.11 -4.18
C ILE A 379 -14.46 -15.83 -5.49
N LEU A 380 -13.54 -16.66 -6.00
CA LEU A 380 -13.75 -17.40 -7.24
C LEU A 380 -14.90 -18.40 -7.16
N ALA A 381 -15.15 -19.02 -6.00
CA ALA A 381 -16.32 -19.88 -5.81
C ALA A 381 -17.62 -19.07 -5.91
N VAL A 382 -17.70 -17.95 -5.19
CA VAL A 382 -18.87 -17.05 -5.21
C VAL A 382 -19.16 -16.53 -6.62
N LEU A 383 -18.12 -16.10 -7.35
CA LEU A 383 -18.27 -15.53 -8.70
C LEU A 383 -18.68 -16.55 -9.76
N ARG A 384 -18.48 -17.86 -9.53
CA ARG A 384 -18.98 -18.91 -10.44
C ARG A 384 -20.49 -19.07 -10.32
N GLU A 385 -21.02 -18.94 -9.11
CA GLU A 385 -22.44 -19.08 -8.82
C GLU A 385 -23.19 -17.74 -9.02
N ASN A 386 -22.49 -16.62 -8.83
CA ASN A 386 -23.03 -15.26 -8.89
C ASN A 386 -22.16 -14.41 -9.85
N PRO A 387 -22.24 -14.65 -11.16
CA PRO A 387 -21.38 -13.99 -12.13
C PRO A 387 -21.63 -12.48 -12.16
N LEU A 388 -20.57 -11.70 -11.95
CA LEU A 388 -20.57 -10.24 -12.07
C LEU A 388 -20.26 -9.81 -13.51
N LYS A 389 -20.61 -8.56 -13.88
CA LYS A 389 -20.27 -7.97 -15.18
C LYS A 389 -18.76 -7.71 -15.31
N ALA A 390 -18.09 -7.35 -14.22
CA ALA A 390 -16.64 -7.16 -14.18
C ALA A 390 -16.10 -7.22 -12.75
N VAL A 391 -14.80 -7.51 -12.65
CA VAL A 391 -14.03 -7.39 -11.40
C VAL A 391 -12.86 -6.44 -11.58
N VAL A 392 -12.66 -5.60 -10.57
CA VAL A 392 -11.56 -4.65 -10.50
C VAL A 392 -10.66 -5.02 -9.34
N LEU A 393 -9.42 -5.38 -9.65
CA LEU A 393 -8.40 -5.73 -8.66
C LEU A 393 -7.49 -4.55 -8.38
N HIS A 394 -6.99 -4.48 -7.15
CA HIS A 394 -5.94 -3.55 -6.80
C HIS A 394 -4.66 -3.77 -7.65
N GLN A 395 -4.08 -2.70 -8.21
CA GLN A 395 -2.86 -2.74 -9.04
C GLN A 395 -1.72 -3.60 -8.47
N ALA A 396 -1.38 -3.43 -7.19
CA ALA A 396 -0.38 -4.25 -6.49
C ALA A 396 -0.62 -5.78 -6.56
N GLY A 397 -1.87 -6.23 -6.64
CA GLY A 397 -2.23 -7.64 -6.71
C GLY A 397 -2.55 -8.15 -8.12
N TYR A 398 -2.86 -7.25 -9.05
CA TYR A 398 -3.41 -7.61 -10.37
C TYR A 398 -2.53 -8.61 -11.13
N GLY A 399 -1.21 -8.39 -11.16
CA GLY A 399 -0.29 -9.29 -11.88
C GLY A 399 -0.25 -10.71 -11.33
N GLN A 400 -0.52 -10.91 -10.03
CA GLN A 400 -0.51 -12.22 -9.39
C GLN A 400 -1.88 -12.91 -9.45
N ALA A 401 -2.95 -12.12 -9.43
CA ALA A 401 -4.30 -12.61 -9.26
C ALA A 401 -5.07 -12.75 -10.57
N SER A 402 -4.84 -11.88 -11.56
CA SER A 402 -5.69 -11.75 -12.75
C SER A 402 -5.88 -13.05 -13.53
N ALA A 403 -4.84 -13.89 -13.64
CA ALA A 403 -4.91 -15.18 -14.31
C ALA A 403 -5.94 -16.14 -13.68
N ALA A 404 -6.18 -16.05 -12.37
CA ALA A 404 -7.16 -16.89 -11.68
C ALA A 404 -8.61 -16.52 -12.02
N TYR A 405 -8.85 -15.30 -12.50
CA TYR A 405 -10.16 -14.81 -12.96
C TYR A 405 -10.34 -14.99 -14.48
N ALA A 406 -9.27 -15.33 -15.20
CA ALA A 406 -9.31 -15.46 -16.65
C ALA A 406 -10.32 -16.54 -17.07
N GLY A 407 -11.19 -16.21 -18.03
CA GLY A 407 -12.25 -17.09 -18.52
C GLY A 407 -13.53 -17.09 -17.68
N LEU A 408 -13.55 -16.48 -16.49
CA LEU A 408 -14.76 -16.35 -15.69
C LEU A 408 -15.52 -15.05 -16.01
N LEU A 409 -14.82 -13.92 -16.03
CA LEU A 409 -15.39 -12.61 -16.31
C LEU A 409 -14.31 -11.57 -16.68
N PRO A 410 -14.67 -10.40 -17.23
CA PRO A 410 -13.73 -9.30 -17.46
C PRO A 410 -13.06 -8.87 -16.15
N VAL A 411 -11.72 -8.84 -16.15
CA VAL A 411 -10.89 -8.43 -15.00
C VAL A 411 -9.92 -7.33 -15.38
N ARG A 412 -9.81 -6.31 -14.54
CA ARG A 412 -8.87 -5.20 -14.75
C ARG A 412 -8.22 -4.71 -13.45
N SER A 413 -7.14 -3.96 -13.58
CA SER A 413 -6.54 -3.21 -12.47
C SER A 413 -7.16 -1.82 -12.39
N ASN A 414 -7.57 -1.36 -11.22
CA ASN A 414 -7.83 0.08 -11.02
C ASN A 414 -6.54 0.90 -11.02
N TYR A 415 -6.70 2.22 -11.12
CA TYR A 415 -5.62 3.19 -11.04
C TYR A 415 -5.56 3.85 -9.66
N LEU A 416 -4.39 4.40 -9.35
CA LEU A 416 -4.08 5.03 -8.06
C LEU A 416 -3.58 6.44 -8.31
N PHE A 417 -4.27 7.40 -7.72
CA PHE A 417 -3.75 8.74 -7.59
C PHE A 417 -2.86 8.84 -6.34
N ARG A 418 -1.56 9.03 -6.56
CA ARG A 418 -0.57 9.12 -5.48
C ARG A 418 -0.72 10.43 -4.71
N GLY A 419 -0.74 10.35 -3.38
CA GLY A 419 -0.45 11.48 -2.49
C GLY A 419 0.94 11.41 -1.90
N LEU A 420 1.26 12.36 -1.04
CA LEU A 420 2.57 12.49 -0.45
C LEU A 420 2.93 11.21 0.31
N TYR A 421 4.15 10.68 0.09
CA TYR A 421 4.68 9.46 0.71
C TYR A 421 3.83 8.18 0.61
N GLY A 422 2.98 8.07 -0.41
CA GLY A 422 2.20 6.85 -0.65
C GLY A 422 0.87 6.80 0.09
N PHE A 423 0.47 7.88 0.77
CA PHE A 423 -0.92 8.10 1.17
C PHE A 423 -1.74 8.27 -0.11
N THR A 424 -2.62 7.33 -0.42
CA THR A 424 -3.39 7.33 -1.68
C THR A 424 -4.87 7.31 -1.37
N ALA A 425 -5.67 7.79 -2.34
CA ALA A 425 -7.11 7.61 -2.29
C ALA A 425 -7.41 6.11 -2.06
N TYR A 426 -8.15 5.81 -0.99
CA TYR A 426 -8.45 4.43 -0.59
C TYR A 426 -9.96 4.20 -0.53
N ALA A 427 -10.38 2.95 -0.65
CA ALA A 427 -11.78 2.56 -0.66
C ALA A 427 -12.60 3.38 -1.68
N ILE A 428 -13.69 4.03 -1.24
CA ILE A 428 -14.65 4.74 -2.09
C ILE A 428 -14.02 5.88 -2.91
N PRO A 429 -13.21 6.80 -2.34
CA PRO A 429 -12.47 7.81 -3.10
C PRO A 429 -11.72 7.26 -4.33
N ARG A 430 -11.15 6.06 -4.23
CA ARG A 430 -10.46 5.42 -5.35
C ARG A 430 -11.43 4.92 -6.42
N ILE A 431 -12.56 4.35 -6.01
CA ILE A 431 -13.60 3.90 -6.93
C ILE A 431 -14.18 5.10 -7.67
N LEU A 432 -14.43 6.20 -6.96
CA LEU A 432 -14.86 7.47 -7.58
C LEU A 432 -13.88 7.91 -8.66
N TYR A 433 -12.59 8.03 -8.33
CA TYR A 433 -11.58 8.38 -9.32
C TYR A 433 -11.57 7.43 -10.52
N ASP A 434 -11.56 6.10 -10.29
CA ASP A 434 -11.50 5.13 -11.38
C ASP A 434 -12.76 5.14 -12.26
N VAL A 435 -13.95 5.30 -11.68
CA VAL A 435 -15.23 5.37 -12.41
C VAL A 435 -15.35 6.65 -13.23
N LEU A 436 -14.96 7.80 -12.69
CA LEU A 436 -15.04 9.10 -13.36
C LEU A 436 -14.19 9.16 -14.65
N ARG A 437 -13.13 8.35 -14.75
CA ARG A 437 -12.33 8.18 -15.97
C ARG A 437 -13.15 7.77 -17.20
N PHE A 438 -14.29 7.13 -16.97
CA PHE A 438 -15.12 6.52 -18.00
C PHE A 438 -16.42 7.28 -18.29
N ARG A 439 -16.55 8.53 -17.83
CA ARG A 439 -17.67 9.44 -18.15
C ARG A 439 -19.05 8.82 -17.86
N PRO A 440 -19.33 8.45 -16.60
CA PRO A 440 -20.69 8.09 -16.19
C PRO A 440 -21.63 9.29 -16.39
N ALA A 441 -22.93 9.01 -16.53
CA ALA A 441 -23.95 10.06 -16.51
C ALA A 441 -24.16 10.60 -15.09
N GLU A 442 -24.05 9.73 -14.08
CA GLU A 442 -24.21 10.07 -12.68
C GLU A 442 -23.40 9.08 -11.82
N VAL A 443 -22.84 9.56 -10.71
CA VAL A 443 -22.26 8.71 -9.67
C VAL A 443 -22.84 9.09 -8.32
N ARG A 444 -23.44 8.12 -7.64
CA ARG A 444 -24.08 8.32 -6.33
C ARG A 444 -23.53 7.34 -5.30
N LEU A 445 -23.14 7.86 -4.15
CA LEU A 445 -22.60 7.10 -3.03
C LEU A 445 -23.71 6.71 -2.07
N TYR A 446 -23.72 5.44 -1.67
CA TYR A 446 -24.62 4.93 -0.65
C TYR A 446 -23.82 4.28 0.46
N ASN A 447 -24.32 4.35 1.69
CA ASN A 447 -23.76 3.62 2.83
C ASN A 447 -22.26 3.92 3.03
N SER A 448 -21.93 5.21 2.98
CA SER A 448 -20.57 5.73 3.14
C SER A 448 -20.54 6.88 4.13
N ASP A 449 -20.01 6.63 5.32
CA ASP A 449 -19.91 7.58 6.43
C ASP A 449 -18.48 8.02 6.74
N PHE A 450 -17.52 7.63 5.88
CA PHE A 450 -16.09 7.91 6.04
C PHE A 450 -15.54 7.49 7.41
N PHE A 451 -16.00 6.34 7.93
CA PHE A 451 -15.63 5.73 9.21
C PHE A 451 -16.18 6.42 10.45
N LEU A 452 -17.05 7.42 10.32
CA LEU A 452 -17.63 8.12 11.48
C LEU A 452 -18.74 7.33 12.20
N GLY A 453 -19.33 6.33 11.55
CA GLY A 453 -20.36 5.49 12.16
C GLY A 453 -19.84 4.57 13.25
N LYS A 454 -20.80 4.02 14.01
CA LYS A 454 -20.52 3.13 15.15
C LYS A 454 -19.74 1.88 14.74
N ASP A 455 -20.10 1.30 13.59
CA ASP A 455 -19.50 0.08 13.06
C ASP A 455 -18.61 0.44 11.86
N ILE A 456 -17.44 -0.18 11.74
CA ILE A 456 -16.56 0.01 10.56
C ILE A 456 -17.25 -0.55 9.31
N HIS A 457 -17.95 -1.67 9.48
CA HIS A 457 -18.75 -2.31 8.45
C HIS A 457 -20.07 -2.81 9.04
N TYR A 458 -21.11 -2.92 8.23
CA TYR A 458 -22.36 -3.54 8.67
C TYR A 458 -22.17 -5.04 9.00
N GLN A 459 -22.99 -5.55 9.92
CA GLN A 459 -22.93 -6.95 10.36
C GLN A 459 -23.08 -7.92 9.19
N GLY A 460 -22.14 -8.86 9.06
CA GLY A 460 -22.10 -9.85 7.97
C GLY A 460 -21.38 -9.37 6.69
N TYR A 461 -20.98 -8.09 6.61
CA TYR A 461 -20.14 -7.61 5.50
C TYR A 461 -18.85 -8.42 5.39
N LEU A 462 -18.23 -8.70 6.54
CA LEU A 462 -17.11 -9.63 6.73
C LEU A 462 -17.50 -10.66 7.80
N LYS A 463 -17.14 -11.92 7.58
CA LYS A 463 -17.28 -13.03 8.53
C LYS A 463 -15.98 -13.22 9.34
N PRO A 464 -16.03 -13.81 10.54
CA PRO A 464 -14.82 -14.17 11.31
C PRO A 464 -13.81 -14.91 10.43
N GLY A 465 -12.55 -14.50 10.49
CA GLY A 465 -11.50 -15.03 9.63
C GLY A 465 -11.36 -14.36 8.26
N ASP A 466 -12.25 -13.46 7.83
CA ASP A 466 -12.05 -12.65 6.61
C ASP A 466 -10.91 -11.63 6.80
N TYR A 467 -10.77 -11.09 8.01
CA TYR A 467 -9.62 -10.33 8.54
C TYR A 467 -9.14 -10.98 9.85
N PRO A 468 -7.93 -10.69 10.36
CA PRO A 468 -7.54 -11.14 11.71
C PRO A 468 -8.52 -10.55 12.73
N ASP A 469 -9.10 -11.39 13.59
CA ASP A 469 -10.02 -10.92 14.64
C ASP A 469 -9.21 -10.10 15.67
N HIS A 470 -9.64 -8.85 15.89
CA HIS A 470 -8.90 -7.80 16.63
C HIS A 470 -7.61 -7.35 15.95
N ASP A 471 -7.74 -6.53 14.91
CA ASP A 471 -6.59 -5.94 14.20
C ASP A 471 -6.15 -4.62 14.87
N PRO A 472 -5.15 -4.61 15.79
CA PRO A 472 -4.54 -3.37 16.28
C PRO A 472 -3.92 -2.52 15.16
N GLU A 473 -3.78 -3.07 13.95
CA GLU A 473 -3.31 -2.34 12.78
C GLU A 473 -4.40 -1.49 12.14
N PHE A 474 -5.67 -1.60 12.54
CA PHE A 474 -6.74 -0.83 11.89
C PHE A 474 -6.51 0.68 12.02
N VAL A 475 -6.11 1.17 13.21
CA VAL A 475 -5.77 2.58 13.42
C VAL A 475 -4.53 2.98 12.61
N PHE A 476 -3.54 2.10 12.52
CA PHE A 476 -2.38 2.30 11.66
C PHE A 476 -2.78 2.39 10.18
N MET A 477 -3.65 1.51 9.70
CA MET A 477 -4.19 1.52 8.35
C MET A 477 -4.96 2.81 8.06
N MET A 478 -5.78 3.28 9.01
CA MET A 478 -6.46 4.58 8.90
C MET A 478 -5.46 5.73 8.72
N SER A 479 -4.36 5.74 9.47
CA SER A 479 -3.30 6.75 9.29
C SER A 479 -2.67 6.68 7.90
N TYR A 480 -2.48 5.48 7.34
CA TYR A 480 -1.92 5.30 6.00
C TYR A 480 -2.92 5.61 4.88
N HIS A 481 -4.21 5.62 5.18
CA HIS A 481 -5.25 6.02 4.25
C HIS A 481 -5.50 7.52 4.22
N ASP A 482 -4.95 8.28 5.17
CA ASP A 482 -5.14 9.71 5.27
C ASP A 482 -6.61 10.11 5.12
N ILE A 483 -7.39 9.72 6.13
CA ILE A 483 -8.85 9.82 6.14
C ILE A 483 -9.37 11.25 5.91
N LEU A 484 -8.67 12.28 6.40
CA LEU A 484 -9.04 13.67 6.12
C LEU A 484 -8.89 13.98 4.64
N ARG A 485 -7.81 13.55 3.98
CA ARG A 485 -7.64 13.75 2.54
C ARG A 485 -8.68 13.00 1.73
N ASN A 486 -9.03 11.76 2.11
CA ASN A 486 -10.11 11.01 1.45
C ASN A 486 -11.46 11.73 1.56
N PHE A 487 -11.74 12.29 2.73
CA PHE A 487 -12.90 13.13 2.98
C PHE A 487 -12.90 14.38 2.11
N LEU A 488 -11.81 15.17 2.16
CA LEU A 488 -11.67 16.41 1.38
C LEU A 488 -11.72 16.17 -0.14
N PHE A 489 -11.10 15.08 -0.59
CA PHE A 489 -11.13 14.67 -2.00
C PHE A 489 -12.57 14.41 -2.45
N THR A 490 -13.32 13.63 -1.68
CA THR A 490 -14.70 13.29 -2.05
C THR A 490 -15.62 14.50 -1.98
N ARG A 491 -15.46 15.36 -0.95
CA ARG A 491 -16.19 16.63 -0.83
C ARG A 491 -15.94 17.52 -2.04
N ARG A 492 -14.68 17.66 -2.48
CA ARG A 492 -14.35 18.46 -3.66
C ARG A 492 -14.96 17.91 -4.94
N LEU A 493 -15.03 16.58 -5.12
CA LEU A 493 -15.75 16.00 -6.26
C LEU A 493 -17.26 16.30 -6.21
N GLN A 494 -17.85 16.30 -5.01
CA GLN A 494 -19.24 16.70 -4.82
C GLN A 494 -19.46 18.19 -5.15
N ASP A 495 -18.58 19.08 -4.68
CA ASP A 495 -18.64 20.52 -4.97
C ASP A 495 -18.56 20.80 -6.48
N LEU A 496 -17.86 19.94 -7.24
CA LEU A 496 -17.75 20.00 -8.70
C LEU A 496 -18.95 19.36 -9.42
N GLY A 497 -19.91 18.79 -8.70
CA GLY A 497 -21.06 18.09 -9.27
C GLY A 497 -20.71 16.74 -9.92
N LEU A 498 -19.55 16.17 -9.61
CA LEU A 498 -19.09 14.91 -10.21
C LEU A 498 -19.58 13.67 -9.47
N CYS A 499 -20.04 13.82 -8.23
CA CYS A 499 -20.73 12.78 -7.48
C CYS A 499 -21.72 13.38 -6.48
N SER A 500 -22.63 12.54 -5.99
CA SER A 500 -23.56 12.85 -4.90
C SER A 500 -23.59 11.71 -3.88
N GLY A 501 -24.28 11.90 -2.76
CA GLY A 501 -24.41 10.87 -1.73
C GLY A 501 -25.86 10.67 -1.28
N ASP A 502 -26.09 9.60 -0.53
CA ASP A 502 -27.28 9.49 0.31
C ASP A 502 -27.23 10.54 1.45
N ALA A 503 -28.35 10.68 2.17
CA ALA A 503 -28.46 11.72 3.20
C ALA A 503 -27.40 11.63 4.31
N VAL A 504 -26.92 10.42 4.65
CA VAL A 504 -25.86 10.24 5.65
C VAL A 504 -24.52 10.68 5.08
N CYS A 505 -24.21 10.25 3.85
CA CYS A 505 -22.99 10.63 3.15
C CYS A 505 -22.90 12.15 2.97
N GLU A 506 -23.99 12.79 2.53
CA GLU A 506 -24.05 14.24 2.35
C GLU A 506 -23.93 15.00 3.67
N ALA A 507 -24.57 14.52 4.74
CA ALA A 507 -24.41 15.11 6.08
C ALA A 507 -22.96 15.03 6.59
N VAL A 508 -22.24 13.95 6.28
CA VAL A 508 -20.81 13.85 6.60
C VAL A 508 -19.99 14.81 5.75
N LEU A 509 -20.20 14.85 4.43
CA LEU A 509 -19.46 15.73 3.51
C LEU A 509 -19.69 17.23 3.78
N ALA A 510 -20.82 17.58 4.39
CA ALA A 510 -21.13 18.95 4.83
C ALA A 510 -20.32 19.43 6.05
N LEU A 511 -19.63 18.53 6.77
CA LEU A 511 -18.81 18.92 7.92
C LEU A 511 -17.64 19.82 7.51
N SER A 512 -17.27 20.74 8.40
CA SER A 512 -15.97 21.39 8.30
C SER A 512 -14.84 20.37 8.53
N PRO A 513 -13.61 20.63 8.04
CA PRO A 513 -12.48 19.75 8.30
C PRO A 513 -12.19 19.56 9.80
N GLU A 514 -12.45 20.59 10.61
CA GLU A 514 -12.26 20.56 12.06
C GLU A 514 -13.29 19.65 12.74
N GLU A 515 -14.58 19.83 12.44
CA GLU A 515 -15.64 18.97 12.97
C GLU A 515 -15.47 17.50 12.55
N PHE A 516 -15.02 17.26 11.31
CA PHE A 516 -14.70 15.91 10.85
C PHE A 516 -13.59 15.29 11.71
N LEU A 517 -12.51 16.04 11.97
CA LEU A 517 -11.41 15.58 12.81
C LEU A 517 -11.80 15.36 14.26
N ASP A 518 -12.68 16.20 14.84
CA ASP A 518 -13.17 16.02 16.21
C ASP A 518 -13.93 14.71 16.36
N ARG A 519 -14.89 14.44 15.46
CA ARG A 519 -15.64 13.19 15.47
C ARG A 519 -14.74 11.99 15.22
N MET A 520 -13.77 12.15 14.32
CA MET A 520 -12.82 11.09 14.02
C MET A 520 -11.84 10.83 15.16
N THR A 521 -11.51 11.84 15.97
CA THR A 521 -10.68 11.70 17.17
C THR A 521 -11.38 10.80 18.19
N VAL A 522 -12.66 11.04 18.44
CA VAL A 522 -13.49 10.17 19.29
C VAL A 522 -13.51 8.74 18.73
N ARG A 523 -13.68 8.61 17.40
CA ARG A 523 -13.72 7.31 16.74
C ARG A 523 -12.42 6.54 16.88
N VAL A 524 -11.29 7.16 16.56
CA VAL A 524 -9.96 6.54 16.70
C VAL A 524 -9.70 6.18 18.16
N GLY A 525 -10.07 7.04 19.12
CA GLY A 525 -9.98 6.73 20.55
C GLY A 525 -10.75 5.47 20.93
N ALA A 526 -11.96 5.27 20.41
CA ALA A 526 -12.77 4.08 20.66
C ALA A 526 -12.23 2.79 20.00
N LEU A 527 -11.42 2.92 18.95
CA LEU A 527 -10.82 1.79 18.22
C LEU A 527 -9.44 1.39 18.78
N ARG A 528 -8.83 2.22 19.63
CA ARG A 528 -7.53 1.92 20.24
C ARG A 528 -7.69 0.83 21.32
N PRO A 529 -6.76 -0.13 21.41
CA PRO A 529 -6.73 -1.08 22.52
C PRO A 529 -6.58 -0.33 23.85
N ALA A 530 -7.23 -0.81 24.92
CA ALA A 530 -7.20 -0.18 26.25
C ALA A 530 -5.79 -0.13 26.89
N SER A 531 -4.78 -0.78 26.29
CA SER A 531 -3.39 -0.83 26.74
C SER A 531 -2.43 0.07 25.95
N ALA A 532 -2.92 0.97 25.09
CA ALA A 532 -2.11 1.78 24.17
C ALA A 532 -1.91 3.24 24.58
#